data_AF-A0A0D7BNB6-F1
#
_entry.id   AF-A0A0D7BNB6-F1
#
_cell.length_a   1.000
_cell.length_b   1.000
_cell.length_c   1.000
_cell.angle_alpha   90.00
_cell.angle_beta   90.00
_cell.angle_gamma   90.00
#
_symmetry.space_group_name_H-M   'P 1'
#
loop_
_entity.id
_entity.type
_entity.pdbx_description
1 polymer ?
#
loop_
_entity_poly.entity_id
_entity_poly.type
_entity_poly.pdbx_seq_one_letter_code
_entity_poly.pdbx_strand_id
1 'polypeptide(L)'
;MLIQKPLHSIWMPSKLPNKRRKDVEFCTIQVGNVYFKVHTPTLLPASPVIARQLQAYLPTKRTVTLQAPPPPSPRHFEAFLTGVYRQSIPRALQLVTIEDMILIAEMSLNYENNAGAAWAMEGIRNSVDTTQLAADRPLRRASPEVFMRILQLFLVFPDAVACESVQSQWLSRLFRRELPPAQAIDFAWRASGSFDHLLKHALYVYMIRIQNGEQNVGRLSREQALRVTCGYHSLRVYASKICMRAPRFRRSKSCLKHNECMKTWRMCWALTVNRPSKVPRVDLLQRLKDAHGELAKDPVIAQTMHEGCRKGALKSVARTRAMISNHLHHHFDL
;
A
#
# COMPACT_ATOMS: atom_id res chain seq x y z
N MET A 1 -29.24 -14.19 28.67
CA MET A 1 -28.77 -12.80 28.78
C MET A 1 -28.97 -12.11 27.44
N LEU A 2 -30.13 -11.46 27.25
CA LEU A 2 -30.52 -10.77 26.02
C LEU A 2 -29.91 -9.36 26.03
N ILE A 3 -28.85 -9.16 25.25
CA ILE A 3 -28.35 -7.81 24.98
C ILE A 3 -29.01 -7.35 23.67
N GLN A 4 -30.21 -6.78 23.79
CA GLN A 4 -30.73 -5.83 22.81
C GLN A 4 -29.88 -4.56 22.94
N LYS A 5 -28.88 -4.40 22.08
CA LYS A 5 -28.32 -3.06 21.82
C LYS A 5 -29.26 -2.34 20.84
N PRO A 6 -29.53 -1.03 21.05
CA PRO A 6 -30.38 -0.29 20.12
C PRO A 6 -29.67 -0.18 18.78
N LEU A 7 -30.36 -0.58 17.71
CA LEU A 7 -30.07 -0.10 16.38
C LEU A 7 -30.09 1.43 16.44
N HIS A 8 -28.97 2.08 16.11
CA HIS A 8 -29.00 3.47 15.68
C HIS A 8 -29.90 3.53 14.44
N SER A 9 -31.18 3.80 14.66
CA SER A 9 -32.13 4.09 13.61
C SER A 9 -31.67 5.40 12.97
N ILE A 10 -31.08 5.29 11.78
CA ILE A 10 -30.89 6.45 10.91
C ILE A 10 -32.31 6.84 10.47
N TRP A 11 -32.89 7.79 11.19
CA TRP A 11 -34.18 8.39 10.89
C TRP A 11 -34.07 9.15 9.56
N MET A 12 -34.87 8.76 8.57
CA MET A 12 -35.25 9.66 7.48
C MET A 12 -36.60 10.31 7.82
N PRO A 13 -36.76 11.64 7.65
CA PRO A 13 -38.04 12.30 7.91
C PRO A 13 -38.99 12.04 6.73
N SER A 14 -40.10 11.33 6.96
CA SER A 14 -41.21 11.29 6.01
C SER A 14 -42.52 11.67 6.70
N LYS A 15 -43.04 12.86 6.38
CA LYS A 15 -44.47 13.16 6.51
C LYS A 15 -45.15 12.65 5.24
N LEU A 16 -46.12 11.75 5.36
CA LEU A 16 -47.42 11.75 4.64
C LEU A 16 -48.27 10.49 4.98
N PRO A 17 -49.61 10.61 5.01
CA PRO A 17 -50.52 9.53 5.37
C PRO A 17 -51.14 8.85 4.14
N ASN A 18 -50.97 7.53 4.01
CA ASN A 18 -51.96 6.67 3.35
C ASN A 18 -51.82 5.23 3.88
N LYS A 19 -52.87 4.68 4.49
CA LYS A 19 -52.76 3.62 5.53
C LYS A 19 -52.94 2.16 5.05
N ARG A 20 -52.98 1.86 3.75
CA ARG A 20 -53.18 0.47 3.25
C ARG A 20 -52.22 -0.03 2.15
N ARG A 21 -51.16 0.74 1.80
CA ARG A 21 -50.09 0.30 0.88
C ARG A 21 -48.70 0.14 1.53
N LYS A 22 -48.57 0.35 2.84
CA LYS A 22 -47.28 0.56 3.52
C LYS A 22 -46.42 -0.69 3.78
N ASP A 23 -46.97 -1.90 3.66
CA ASP A 23 -46.22 -3.12 4.03
C ASP A 23 -45.36 -3.70 2.89
N VAL A 24 -45.45 -3.17 1.66
CA VAL A 24 -44.64 -3.63 0.51
C VAL A 24 -43.27 -2.94 0.46
N GLU A 25 -43.06 -1.88 1.25
CA GLU A 25 -41.85 -1.05 1.18
C GLU A 25 -40.65 -1.65 1.92
N PHE A 26 -40.88 -2.57 2.86
CA PHE A 26 -39.81 -3.14 3.69
C PHE A 26 -39.81 -4.66 3.67
N CYS A 27 -38.62 -5.25 3.60
CA CYS A 27 -38.43 -6.68 3.86
C CYS A 27 -37.44 -6.88 5.02
N THR A 28 -37.50 -8.06 5.64
CA THR A 28 -36.53 -8.45 6.66
C THR A 28 -35.56 -9.46 6.07
N ILE A 29 -34.27 -9.10 6.04
CA ILE A 29 -33.19 -9.98 5.60
C ILE A 29 -32.50 -10.57 6.82
N GLN A 30 -32.43 -11.89 6.91
CA GLN A 30 -31.69 -12.57 7.97
C GLN A 30 -30.26 -12.88 7.50
N VAL A 31 -29.28 -12.46 8.29
CA VAL A 31 -27.85 -12.79 8.13
C VAL A 31 -27.34 -13.35 9.44
N GLY A 32 -27.05 -14.65 9.46
CA GLY A 32 -26.74 -15.37 10.70
C GLY A 32 -27.89 -15.26 11.70
N ASN A 33 -27.60 -14.72 12.89
CA ASN A 33 -28.58 -14.47 13.96
C ASN A 33 -29.11 -13.02 14.00
N VAL A 34 -28.79 -12.19 13.00
CA VAL A 34 -29.20 -10.78 12.93
C VAL A 34 -30.22 -10.57 11.82
N TYR A 35 -31.25 -9.78 12.11
CA TYR A 35 -32.31 -9.42 11.18
C TYR A 35 -32.18 -7.95 10.79
N PHE A 36 -32.14 -7.69 9.49
CA PHE A 36 -32.02 -6.36 8.91
C PHE A 36 -33.35 -5.98 8.26
N LYS A 37 -34.01 -4.93 8.76
CA LYS A 37 -35.18 -4.35 8.10
C LYS A 37 -34.70 -3.35 7.06
N VAL A 38 -34.92 -3.66 5.78
CA VAL A 38 -34.39 -2.89 4.64
C VAL A 38 -35.52 -2.33 3.80
N HIS A 39 -35.30 -1.14 3.21
CA HIS A 39 -36.23 -0.51 2.30
C HIS A 39 -36.05 -1.08 0.89
N THR A 40 -37.01 -1.90 0.45
CA THR A 40 -36.97 -2.67 -0.79
C THR A 40 -36.79 -1.77 -2.03
N PRO A 41 -37.52 -0.65 -2.20
CA PRO A 41 -37.35 0.23 -3.36
C PRO A 41 -35.96 0.84 -3.50
N THR A 42 -35.20 1.00 -2.40
CA THR A 42 -33.81 1.48 -2.47
C THR A 42 -32.83 0.34 -2.70
N LEU A 43 -33.09 -0.82 -2.09
CA LEU A 43 -32.18 -1.96 -2.12
C LEU A 43 -32.15 -2.66 -3.47
N LEU A 44 -33.33 -2.88 -4.08
CA LEU A 44 -33.43 -3.68 -5.31
C LEU A 44 -32.69 -3.06 -6.49
N PRO A 45 -32.80 -1.74 -6.77
CA PRO A 45 -32.04 -1.12 -7.86
C PRO A 45 -30.54 -1.09 -7.59
N ALA A 46 -30.14 -1.05 -6.32
CA ALA A 46 -28.74 -1.00 -5.91
C ALA A 46 -28.05 -2.37 -5.96
N SER A 47 -28.79 -3.48 -5.87
CA SER A 47 -28.21 -4.83 -5.95
C SER A 47 -29.06 -5.78 -6.80
N PRO A 48 -28.65 -6.02 -8.05
CA PRO A 48 -29.26 -7.03 -8.90
C PRO A 48 -29.20 -8.44 -8.29
N VAL A 49 -28.12 -8.77 -7.57
CA VAL A 49 -27.98 -10.07 -6.86
C VAL A 49 -29.11 -10.27 -5.86
N ILE A 50 -29.34 -9.30 -4.98
CA ILE A 50 -30.41 -9.36 -3.98
C ILE A 50 -31.77 -9.32 -4.67
N ALA A 51 -31.93 -8.55 -5.75
CA ALA A 51 -33.19 -8.50 -6.50
C ALA A 51 -33.58 -9.86 -7.08
N ARG A 52 -32.64 -10.58 -7.71
CA ARG A 52 -32.87 -11.94 -8.21
C ARG A 52 -33.26 -12.90 -7.09
N GLN A 53 -32.59 -12.81 -5.94
CA GLN A 53 -32.92 -13.65 -4.79
C GLN A 53 -34.33 -13.32 -4.25
N LEU A 54 -34.67 -12.04 -4.05
CA LEU A 54 -35.98 -11.64 -3.53
C LEU A 54 -37.12 -11.96 -4.49
N GLN A 55 -36.92 -11.85 -5.81
CA GLN A 55 -37.90 -12.27 -6.82
C GLN A 55 -38.33 -13.72 -6.68
N ALA A 56 -37.42 -14.62 -6.27
CA ALA A 56 -37.74 -16.03 -6.02
C ALA A 56 -38.62 -16.27 -4.76
N TYR A 57 -38.70 -15.31 -3.83
CA TYR A 57 -39.39 -15.46 -2.53
C TYR A 57 -40.67 -14.61 -2.38
N LEU A 58 -40.94 -13.72 -3.35
CA LEU A 58 -41.95 -12.65 -3.21
C LEU A 58 -43.42 -13.10 -3.03
N PRO A 59 -43.87 -14.35 -3.28
CA PRO A 59 -45.26 -14.69 -2.96
C PRO A 59 -45.52 -15.05 -1.48
N THR A 60 -44.54 -15.47 -0.67
CA THR A 60 -44.85 -16.27 0.55
C THR A 60 -44.14 -15.91 1.85
N LYS A 61 -43.04 -15.14 1.87
CA LYS A 61 -42.27 -14.90 3.12
C LYS A 61 -41.89 -13.44 3.35
N ARG A 62 -42.14 -12.94 4.57
CA ARG A 62 -41.69 -11.60 5.05
C ARG A 62 -40.21 -11.55 5.41
N THR A 63 -39.64 -12.70 5.73
CA THR A 63 -38.22 -12.85 6.10
C THR A 63 -37.51 -13.69 5.06
N VAL A 64 -36.42 -13.16 4.52
CA VAL A 64 -35.61 -13.82 3.50
C VAL A 64 -34.19 -14.03 4.02
N THR A 65 -33.67 -15.23 3.84
CA THR A 65 -32.27 -15.57 4.11
C THR A 65 -31.52 -15.53 2.78
N LEU A 66 -30.44 -14.74 2.69
CA LEU A 66 -29.64 -14.65 1.47
C LEU A 66 -28.91 -15.98 1.24
N GLN A 67 -29.04 -16.56 0.04
CA GLN A 67 -28.53 -17.91 -0.22
C GLN A 67 -27.15 -17.94 -0.89
N ALA A 68 -26.84 -17.06 -1.84
CA ALA A 68 -25.55 -17.12 -2.55
C ALA A 68 -25.11 -15.82 -3.26
N PRO A 69 -23.89 -15.29 -2.99
CA PRO A 69 -23.06 -15.61 -1.83
C PRO A 69 -23.69 -15.00 -0.56
N PRO A 70 -23.86 -15.76 0.54
CA PRO A 70 -24.27 -15.16 1.79
C PRO A 70 -23.15 -14.25 2.32
N PRO A 71 -23.49 -13.13 2.98
CA PRO A 71 -22.47 -12.27 3.57
C PRO A 71 -21.75 -13.03 4.70
N PRO A 72 -20.41 -12.94 4.82
CA PRO A 72 -19.64 -13.71 5.80
C PRO A 72 -20.05 -13.47 7.27
N SER A 73 -20.56 -12.27 7.56
CA SER A 73 -21.09 -11.92 8.87
C SER A 73 -22.11 -10.79 8.79
N PRO A 74 -22.88 -10.51 9.87
CA PRO A 74 -23.76 -9.36 9.93
C PRO A 74 -23.05 -8.03 9.64
N ARG A 75 -21.79 -7.87 10.08
CA ARG A 75 -20.97 -6.67 9.81
C ARG A 75 -20.71 -6.47 8.32
N HIS A 76 -20.49 -7.54 7.57
CA HIS A 76 -20.28 -7.46 6.12
C HIS A 76 -21.55 -6.98 5.42
N PHE A 77 -22.71 -7.47 5.85
CA PHE A 77 -23.98 -7.01 5.30
C PHE A 77 -24.28 -5.56 5.69
N GLU A 78 -24.00 -5.16 6.93
CA GLU A 78 -24.10 -3.76 7.38
C GLU A 78 -23.21 -2.81 6.55
N ALA A 79 -21.98 -3.23 6.23
CA ALA A 79 -21.11 -2.46 5.33
C ALA A 79 -21.70 -2.32 3.93
N PHE A 80 -22.24 -3.40 3.35
CA PHE A 80 -22.96 -3.31 2.09
C PHE A 80 -24.12 -2.30 2.15
N LEU A 81 -24.97 -2.39 3.18
CA LEU A 81 -26.08 -1.46 3.39
C LEU A 81 -25.57 -0.02 3.56
N THR A 82 -24.42 0.17 4.19
CA THR A 82 -23.77 1.49 4.30
C THR A 82 -23.46 2.06 2.92
N GLY A 83 -22.90 1.26 2.00
CA GLY A 83 -22.69 1.67 0.61
C GLY A 83 -23.99 2.00 -0.13
N VAL A 84 -25.07 1.25 0.11
CA VAL A 84 -26.39 1.51 -0.50
C VAL A 84 -27.00 2.83 0.00
N TYR A 85 -27.01 3.05 1.32
CA TYR A 85 -27.79 4.15 1.91
C TYR A 85 -27.00 5.44 2.17
N ARG A 86 -25.66 5.38 2.28
CA ARG A 86 -24.85 6.57 2.59
C ARG A 86 -24.19 7.24 1.38
N GLN A 87 -24.16 6.58 0.21
CA GLN A 87 -23.53 7.15 -0.99
C GLN A 87 -24.13 8.51 -1.42
N SER A 88 -25.40 8.79 -1.08
CA SER A 88 -26.08 10.05 -1.38
C SER A 88 -25.86 11.15 -0.34
N ILE A 89 -25.18 10.86 0.78
CA ILE A 89 -25.00 11.79 1.88
C ILE A 89 -23.66 12.55 1.70
N PRO A 90 -23.69 13.88 1.51
CA PRO A 90 -22.48 14.68 1.45
C PRO A 90 -21.64 14.50 2.73
N ARG A 91 -20.31 14.39 2.58
CA ARG A 91 -19.35 14.18 3.68
C ARG A 91 -19.44 12.83 4.42
N ALA A 92 -20.29 11.89 4.03
CA ALA A 92 -20.32 10.57 4.66
C ALA A 92 -18.96 9.85 4.62
N LEU A 93 -18.12 10.16 3.63
CA LEU A 93 -16.76 9.63 3.51
C LEU A 93 -15.85 10.01 4.70
N GLN A 94 -16.11 11.13 5.38
CA GLN A 94 -15.28 11.61 6.49
C GLN A 94 -15.54 10.86 7.81
N LEU A 95 -16.65 10.12 7.88
CA LEU A 95 -17.10 9.44 9.10
C LEU A 95 -16.81 7.94 9.11
N VAL A 96 -16.12 7.44 8.08
CA VAL A 96 -15.93 6.01 7.85
C VAL A 96 -14.43 5.74 7.77
N THR A 97 -13.98 4.71 8.48
CA THR A 97 -12.56 4.32 8.51
C THR A 97 -12.13 3.72 7.16
N ILE A 98 -10.82 3.66 6.89
CA ILE A 98 -10.33 3.03 5.66
C ILE A 98 -10.70 1.54 5.61
N GLU A 99 -10.66 0.85 6.75
CA GLU A 99 -11.06 -0.56 6.86
C GLU A 99 -12.53 -0.77 6.53
N ASP A 100 -13.40 0.14 6.98
CA ASP A 100 -14.82 0.10 6.65
C ASP A 100 -15.05 0.45 5.18
N MET A 101 -14.30 1.40 4.59
CA MET A 101 -14.37 1.67 3.15
C MET A 101 -14.01 0.46 2.30
N ILE A 102 -12.92 -0.23 2.64
CA ILE A 102 -12.51 -1.47 1.96
C ILE A 102 -13.62 -2.51 2.06
N LEU A 103 -14.19 -2.69 3.26
CA LEU A 103 -15.28 -3.63 3.47
C LEU A 103 -16.53 -3.26 2.66
N ILE A 104 -16.88 -1.98 2.58
CA ILE A 104 -18.00 -1.49 1.77
C ILE A 104 -17.74 -1.77 0.29
N ALA A 105 -16.52 -1.50 -0.22
CA ALA A 105 -16.16 -1.73 -1.61
C ALA A 105 -16.26 -3.21 -1.99
N GLU A 106 -15.63 -4.09 -1.20
CA GLU A 106 -15.67 -5.55 -1.41
C GLU A 106 -17.11 -6.09 -1.39
N MET A 107 -17.91 -5.67 -0.40
CA MET A 107 -19.27 -6.14 -0.29
C MET A 107 -20.18 -5.56 -1.37
N SER A 108 -19.92 -4.33 -1.82
CA SER A 108 -20.65 -3.73 -2.95
C SER A 108 -20.35 -4.48 -4.25
N LEU A 109 -19.10 -4.88 -4.49
CA LEU A 109 -18.72 -5.74 -5.62
C LEU A 109 -19.45 -7.10 -5.56
N ASN A 110 -19.43 -7.77 -4.40
CA ASN A 110 -20.09 -9.07 -4.21
C ASN A 110 -21.60 -9.05 -4.51
N TYR A 111 -22.23 -7.89 -4.34
CA TYR A 111 -23.67 -7.69 -4.57
C TYR A 111 -24.00 -6.90 -5.85
N GLU A 112 -23.03 -6.73 -6.74
CA GLU A 112 -23.17 -5.98 -8.01
C GLU A 112 -23.63 -4.51 -7.82
N ASN A 113 -23.34 -3.89 -6.67
CA ASN A 113 -23.60 -2.48 -6.39
C ASN A 113 -22.42 -1.61 -6.87
N ASN A 114 -22.36 -1.36 -8.17
CA ASN A 114 -21.28 -0.58 -8.78
C ASN A 114 -21.16 0.86 -8.23
N ALA A 115 -22.30 1.50 -7.92
CA ALA A 115 -22.32 2.85 -7.37
C ALA A 115 -21.71 2.90 -5.96
N GLY A 116 -22.09 1.95 -5.10
CA GLY A 116 -21.55 1.83 -3.75
C GLY A 116 -20.05 1.50 -3.76
N ALA A 117 -19.63 0.63 -4.68
CA ALA A 117 -18.21 0.30 -4.86
C ALA A 117 -17.40 1.52 -5.32
N ALA A 118 -17.87 2.26 -6.33
CA ALA A 118 -17.21 3.48 -6.82
C ALA A 118 -17.11 4.57 -5.73
N TRP A 119 -18.18 4.76 -4.94
CA TRP A 119 -18.21 5.67 -3.81
C TRP A 119 -17.18 5.29 -2.74
N ALA A 120 -17.11 4.02 -2.35
CA ALA A 120 -16.12 3.55 -1.39
C ALA A 120 -14.68 3.66 -1.92
N MET A 121 -14.46 3.38 -3.20
CA MET A 121 -13.16 3.56 -3.86
C MET A 121 -12.71 5.02 -3.89
N GLU A 122 -13.62 5.98 -4.03
CA GLU A 122 -13.32 7.41 -3.86
C GLU A 122 -12.86 7.71 -2.42
N GLY A 123 -13.50 7.13 -1.42
CA GLY A 123 -13.05 7.23 -0.01
C GLY A 123 -11.65 6.67 0.22
N ILE A 124 -11.35 5.51 -0.38
CA ILE A 124 -10.02 4.90 -0.33
C ILE A 124 -8.98 5.79 -0.99
N ARG A 125 -9.25 6.29 -2.21
CA ARG A 125 -8.34 7.20 -2.94
C ARG A 125 -8.03 8.45 -2.14
N ASN A 126 -9.05 9.12 -1.60
CA ASN A 126 -8.85 10.29 -0.73
C ASN A 126 -8.00 9.96 0.52
N SER A 127 -8.19 8.78 1.11
CA SER A 127 -7.41 8.32 2.28
C SER A 127 -5.95 8.02 1.93
N VAL A 128 -5.69 7.51 0.72
CA VAL A 128 -4.35 7.20 0.19
C VAL A 128 -3.61 8.49 -0.20
N ASP A 129 -4.31 9.41 -0.87
CA ASP A 129 -3.77 10.63 -1.46
C ASP A 129 -3.65 11.78 -0.46
N THR A 130 -3.98 11.55 0.81
CA THR A 130 -3.78 12.55 1.87
C THR A 130 -2.27 12.79 2.06
N THR A 131 -1.74 13.68 1.23
CA THR A 131 -0.35 14.16 1.19
C THR A 131 0.01 15.02 2.39
N GLN A 132 -1.00 15.44 3.17
CA GLN A 132 -0.81 16.32 4.31
C GLN A 132 0.06 15.65 5.38
N LEU A 133 0.87 16.49 6.03
CA LEU A 133 1.80 16.18 7.12
C LEU A 133 1.09 15.73 8.42
N ALA A 134 -0.21 15.39 8.35
CA ALA A 134 -0.97 14.94 9.49
C ALA A 134 -0.38 13.63 10.02
N ALA A 135 -0.14 13.58 11.34
CA ALA A 135 0.37 12.41 12.04
C ALA A 135 -0.54 11.18 11.91
N ASP A 136 -1.76 11.36 11.40
CA ASP A 136 -2.84 10.37 11.39
C ASP A 136 -3.19 9.86 9.99
N ARG A 137 -2.18 9.54 9.17
CA ARG A 137 -2.42 8.87 7.88
C ARG A 137 -2.96 7.45 8.12
N PRO A 138 -4.12 7.07 7.57
CA PRO A 138 -4.73 5.76 7.84
C PRO A 138 -3.77 4.59 7.55
N LEU A 139 -3.03 4.66 6.44
CA LEU A 139 -2.08 3.62 6.05
C LEU A 139 -0.79 3.57 6.87
N ARG A 140 -0.52 4.58 7.71
CA ARG A 140 0.70 4.55 8.54
C ARG A 140 0.65 3.44 9.58
N ARG A 141 -0.55 3.13 10.10
CA ARG A 141 -0.76 2.08 11.11
C ARG A 141 -1.45 0.84 10.57
N ALA A 142 -1.89 0.85 9.32
CA ALA A 142 -2.56 -0.27 8.65
C ALA A 142 -1.80 -1.59 8.77
N SER A 143 -2.50 -2.71 8.88
CA SER A 143 -1.85 -4.02 8.80
C SER A 143 -1.51 -4.37 7.34
N PRO A 144 -0.64 -5.36 7.08
CA PRO A 144 -0.39 -5.86 5.73
C PRO A 144 -1.67 -6.31 5.01
N GLU A 145 -2.64 -6.85 5.73
CA GLU A 145 -3.95 -7.27 5.19
C GLU A 145 -4.73 -6.09 4.61
N VAL A 146 -4.66 -4.92 5.24
CA VAL A 146 -5.28 -3.70 4.71
C VAL A 146 -4.63 -3.29 3.39
N PHE A 147 -3.30 -3.31 3.30
CA PHE A 147 -2.60 -3.02 2.03
C PHE A 147 -2.97 -4.01 0.92
N MET A 148 -3.01 -5.31 1.24
CA MET A 148 -3.37 -6.37 0.27
C MET A 148 -4.78 -6.15 -0.27
N ARG A 149 -5.76 -5.91 0.60
CA ARG A 149 -7.15 -5.68 0.21
C ARG A 149 -7.31 -4.44 -0.66
N ILE A 150 -6.64 -3.33 -0.32
CA ILE A 150 -6.67 -2.11 -1.16
C ILE A 150 -6.06 -2.38 -2.54
N LEU A 151 -4.90 -3.03 -2.61
CA LEU A 151 -4.26 -3.34 -3.89
C LEU A 151 -5.09 -4.31 -4.73
N GLN A 152 -5.78 -5.27 -4.11
CA GLN A 152 -6.75 -6.14 -4.80
C GLN A 152 -7.91 -5.34 -5.38
N LEU A 153 -8.46 -4.39 -4.62
CA LEU A 153 -9.50 -3.49 -5.12
C LEU A 153 -8.99 -2.65 -6.30
N PHE A 154 -7.74 -2.20 -6.30
CA PHE A 154 -7.15 -1.48 -7.45
C PHE A 154 -6.87 -2.36 -8.67
N LEU A 155 -6.84 -3.69 -8.54
CA LEU A 155 -6.85 -4.58 -9.71
C LEU A 155 -8.24 -4.62 -10.38
N VAL A 156 -9.31 -4.45 -9.59
CA VAL A 156 -10.70 -4.42 -10.07
C VAL A 156 -11.10 -3.02 -10.55
N PHE A 157 -10.63 -1.98 -9.86
CA PHE A 157 -10.83 -0.57 -10.17
C PHE A 157 -9.48 0.10 -10.45
N PRO A 158 -9.00 0.04 -11.71
CA PRO A 158 -7.66 0.51 -12.04
C PRO A 158 -7.47 1.99 -11.72
N ASP A 159 -6.56 2.28 -10.79
CA ASP A 159 -6.02 3.61 -10.54
C ASP A 159 -4.51 3.45 -10.30
N ALA A 160 -3.72 3.72 -11.33
CA ALA A 160 -2.28 3.51 -11.30
C ALA A 160 -1.59 4.40 -10.26
N VAL A 161 -2.07 5.64 -10.10
CA VAL A 161 -1.45 6.62 -9.20
C VAL A 161 -1.71 6.24 -7.75
N ALA A 162 -2.97 5.92 -7.40
CA ALA A 162 -3.31 5.48 -6.06
C ALA A 162 -2.65 4.12 -5.73
N CYS A 163 -2.57 3.21 -6.69
CA CYS A 163 -1.86 1.93 -6.55
C CYS A 163 -0.37 2.13 -6.26
N GLU A 164 0.33 2.99 -7.00
CA GLU A 164 1.74 3.34 -6.77
C GLU A 164 1.94 4.00 -5.39
N SER A 165 1.00 4.86 -4.97
CA SER A 165 1.02 5.49 -3.64
C SER A 165 0.90 4.45 -2.52
N VAL A 166 -0.02 3.50 -2.64
CA VAL A 166 -0.18 2.39 -1.66
C VAL A 166 1.07 1.52 -1.60
N GLN A 167 1.62 1.13 -2.75
CA GLN A 167 2.89 0.38 -2.83
C GLN A 167 4.02 1.15 -2.15
N SER A 168 4.19 2.44 -2.46
CA SER A 168 5.22 3.30 -1.88
C SER A 168 5.10 3.40 -0.35
N GLN A 169 3.87 3.51 0.17
CA GLN A 169 3.61 3.54 1.60
C GLN A 169 3.94 2.20 2.27
N TRP A 170 3.60 1.07 1.64
CA TRP A 170 3.97 -0.26 2.13
C TRP A 170 5.49 -0.44 2.15
N LEU A 171 6.16 -0.12 1.05
CA LEU A 171 7.63 -0.19 0.92
C LEU A 171 8.33 0.64 1.99
N SER A 172 7.88 1.89 2.20
CA SER A 172 8.41 2.75 3.26
C SER A 172 8.37 2.09 4.64
N ARG A 173 7.32 1.32 4.94
CA ARG A 173 7.19 0.56 6.19
C ARG A 173 8.04 -0.70 6.22
N LEU A 174 8.21 -1.40 5.09
CA LEU A 174 9.15 -2.52 4.98
C LEU A 174 10.59 -2.08 5.27
N PHE A 175 11.04 -0.98 4.67
CA PHE A 175 12.38 -0.41 4.88
C PHE A 175 12.61 0.07 6.31
N ARG A 176 11.56 0.56 7.00
CA ARG A 176 11.61 0.94 8.43
C ARG A 176 11.51 -0.24 9.40
N ARG A 177 11.40 -1.46 8.88
CA ARG A 177 11.19 -2.67 9.69
C ARG A 177 9.87 -2.71 10.47
N GLU A 178 8.88 -1.92 10.05
CA GLU A 178 7.56 -1.87 10.69
C GLU A 178 6.62 -2.99 10.23
N LEU A 179 6.85 -3.55 9.04
CA LEU A 179 6.04 -4.63 8.46
C LEU A 179 6.95 -5.78 7.99
N PRO A 180 6.48 -7.05 8.01
CA PRO A 180 7.25 -8.19 7.51
C PRO A 180 7.27 -8.22 5.98
N PRO A 181 8.43 -8.49 5.35
CA PRO A 181 8.53 -8.54 3.88
C PRO A 181 7.87 -9.78 3.26
N ALA A 182 7.77 -10.91 3.99
CA ALA A 182 7.24 -12.17 3.44
C ALA A 182 5.81 -12.02 2.89
N GLN A 183 4.91 -11.33 3.61
CA GLN A 183 3.54 -11.13 3.15
C GLN A 183 3.46 -10.26 1.88
N ALA A 184 4.33 -9.25 1.76
CA ALA A 184 4.41 -8.43 0.54
C ALA A 184 4.94 -9.25 -0.65
N ILE A 185 5.92 -10.13 -0.41
CA ILE A 185 6.45 -11.06 -1.43
C ILE A 185 5.33 -12.00 -1.89
N ASP A 186 4.65 -12.69 -0.97
CA ASP A 186 3.59 -13.66 -1.29
C ASP A 186 2.40 -13.01 -2.02
N PHE A 187 2.04 -11.79 -1.62
CA PHE A 187 1.00 -11.03 -2.30
C PHE A 187 1.41 -10.66 -3.73
N ALA A 188 2.55 -9.98 -3.89
CA ALA A 188 2.99 -9.48 -5.17
C ALA A 188 3.37 -10.61 -6.14
N TRP A 189 3.86 -11.74 -5.62
CA TRP A 189 4.13 -12.95 -6.40
C TRP A 189 2.87 -13.53 -7.04
N ARG A 190 1.77 -13.64 -6.28
CA ARG A 190 0.50 -14.20 -6.78
C ARG A 190 -0.19 -13.28 -7.79
N ALA A 191 0.05 -11.98 -7.72
CA ALA A 191 -0.55 -11.00 -8.62
C ALA A 191 0.09 -10.94 -10.03
N SER A 192 0.87 -11.94 -10.44
CA SER A 192 1.32 -12.16 -11.82
C SER A 192 1.90 -10.93 -12.54
N GLY A 193 2.76 -10.17 -11.84
CA GLY A 193 3.50 -9.04 -12.42
C GLY A 193 2.90 -7.66 -12.20
N SER A 194 1.63 -7.55 -11.78
CA SER A 194 0.99 -6.24 -11.51
C SER A 194 1.70 -5.44 -10.40
N PHE A 195 2.43 -6.11 -9.52
CA PHE A 195 3.13 -5.50 -8.39
C PHE A 195 4.63 -5.85 -8.39
N ASP A 196 5.26 -5.90 -9.57
CA ASP A 196 6.69 -6.26 -9.67
C ASP A 196 7.58 -5.29 -8.87
N HIS A 197 7.27 -4.00 -8.88
CA HIS A 197 7.97 -3.01 -8.06
C HIS A 197 7.95 -3.37 -6.56
N LEU A 198 6.75 -3.64 -6.00
CA LEU A 198 6.60 -4.10 -4.62
C LEU A 198 7.36 -5.40 -4.37
N LEU A 199 7.22 -6.40 -5.25
CA LEU A 199 7.85 -7.71 -5.12
C LEU A 199 9.38 -7.58 -4.95
N LYS A 200 10.01 -6.84 -5.87
CA LYS A 200 11.47 -6.78 -5.96
C LYS A 200 12.08 -6.00 -4.80
N HIS A 201 11.42 -4.92 -4.38
CA HIS A 201 11.81 -4.21 -3.16
C HIS A 201 11.58 -5.05 -1.90
N ALA A 202 10.50 -5.83 -1.82
CA ALA A 202 10.28 -6.73 -0.69
C ALA A 202 11.33 -7.85 -0.63
N LEU A 203 11.73 -8.43 -1.77
CA LEU A 203 12.85 -9.38 -1.87
C LEU A 203 14.17 -8.77 -1.40
N TYR A 204 14.45 -7.52 -1.77
CA TYR A 204 15.61 -6.78 -1.25
C TYR A 204 15.57 -6.63 0.26
N VAL A 205 14.45 -6.15 0.81
CA VAL A 205 14.32 -5.97 2.27
C VAL A 205 14.47 -7.31 2.99
N TYR A 206 13.88 -8.39 2.47
CA TYR A 206 14.03 -9.74 3.00
C TYR A 206 15.49 -10.18 3.03
N MET A 207 16.21 -10.03 1.91
CA MET A 207 17.63 -10.35 1.80
C MET A 207 18.47 -9.59 2.85
N ILE A 208 18.25 -8.28 2.99
CA ILE A 208 18.99 -7.45 3.94
C ILE A 208 18.73 -7.87 5.38
N ARG A 209 17.50 -8.25 5.73
CA ARG A 209 17.17 -8.72 7.09
C ARG A 209 17.88 -10.03 7.43
N ILE A 210 17.92 -10.98 6.50
CA ILE A 210 18.69 -12.23 6.69
C ILE A 210 20.18 -11.93 6.87
N GLN A 211 20.75 -11.04 6.05
CA GLN A 211 22.16 -10.67 6.17
C GLN A 211 22.50 -9.97 7.49
N ASN A 212 21.50 -9.38 8.16
CA ASN A 212 21.62 -8.82 9.50
C ASN A 212 21.40 -9.85 10.62
N GLY A 213 21.18 -11.13 10.29
CA GLY A 213 20.94 -12.20 11.26
C GLY A 213 19.53 -12.22 11.85
N GLU A 214 18.55 -11.55 11.24
CA GLU A 214 17.16 -11.62 11.69
C GLU A 214 16.59 -13.04 11.43
N GLN A 215 16.10 -13.71 12.48
CA GLN A 215 15.61 -15.09 12.39
C GLN A 215 14.13 -15.19 11.98
N ASN A 216 13.34 -14.12 12.14
CA ASN A 216 11.88 -14.10 11.97
C ASN A 216 11.43 -13.32 10.73
N VAL A 217 12.08 -13.53 9.59
CA VAL A 217 11.75 -12.79 8.34
C VAL A 217 10.57 -13.40 7.58
N GLY A 218 10.16 -14.62 7.96
CA GLY A 218 9.12 -15.42 7.28
C GLY A 218 9.72 -16.47 6.35
N ARG A 219 8.93 -17.51 6.03
CA ARG A 219 9.33 -18.58 5.10
C ARG A 219 9.04 -18.17 3.67
N LEU A 220 9.99 -18.42 2.78
CA LEU A 220 9.83 -18.25 1.34
C LEU A 220 9.62 -19.61 0.66
N SER A 221 8.92 -19.59 -0.47
CA SER A 221 8.96 -20.71 -1.41
C SER A 221 10.37 -20.91 -1.98
N ARG A 222 10.63 -22.09 -2.55
CA ARG A 222 11.93 -22.39 -3.19
C ARG A 222 12.27 -21.38 -4.29
N GLU A 223 11.28 -21.00 -5.11
CA GLU A 223 11.45 -20.05 -6.21
C GLU A 223 11.76 -18.64 -5.70
N GLN A 224 11.04 -18.18 -4.69
CA GLN A 224 11.28 -16.89 -4.04
C GLN A 224 12.69 -16.85 -3.41
N ALA A 225 13.10 -17.92 -2.73
CA ALA A 225 14.43 -18.04 -2.13
C ALA A 225 15.56 -18.04 -3.18
N LEU A 226 15.33 -18.67 -4.34
CA LEU A 226 16.25 -18.60 -5.47
C LEU A 226 16.41 -17.16 -5.97
N ARG A 227 15.32 -16.41 -6.15
CA ARG A 227 15.39 -15.00 -6.55
C ARG A 227 16.15 -14.14 -5.54
N VAL A 228 15.97 -14.36 -4.24
CA VAL A 228 16.74 -13.68 -3.18
C VAL A 228 18.24 -13.96 -3.34
N THR A 229 18.61 -15.21 -3.60
CA THR A 229 20.01 -15.63 -3.78
C THR A 229 20.63 -15.01 -5.02
N CYS A 230 19.92 -14.99 -6.15
CA CYS A 230 20.37 -14.32 -7.37
C CYS A 230 20.53 -12.81 -7.16
N GLY A 231 19.56 -12.18 -6.49
CA GLY A 231 19.63 -10.79 -6.04
C GLY A 231 20.88 -10.49 -5.22
N TYR A 232 21.19 -11.36 -4.25
CA TYR A 232 22.39 -11.23 -3.43
C TYR A 232 23.68 -11.24 -4.27
N HIS A 233 23.83 -12.20 -5.18
CA HIS A 233 25.03 -12.29 -6.01
C HIS A 233 25.16 -11.09 -6.96
N SER A 234 24.06 -10.70 -7.59
CA SER A 234 24.00 -9.56 -8.49
C SER A 234 24.39 -8.26 -7.77
N LEU A 235 23.78 -7.99 -6.61
CA LEU A 235 24.07 -6.80 -5.80
C LEU A 235 25.48 -6.83 -5.21
N ARG A 236 26.03 -8.00 -4.86
CA ARG A 236 27.42 -8.13 -4.39
C ARG A 236 28.42 -7.71 -5.46
N VAL A 237 28.28 -8.21 -6.68
CA VAL A 237 29.14 -7.83 -7.81
C VAL A 237 28.99 -6.33 -8.12
N TYR A 238 27.75 -5.85 -8.12
CA TYR A 238 27.45 -4.45 -8.37
C TYR A 238 28.02 -3.52 -7.28
N ALA A 239 27.99 -3.96 -6.02
CA ALA A 239 28.58 -3.25 -4.90
C ALA A 239 30.09 -3.07 -5.05
N SER A 240 30.80 -4.13 -5.43
CA SER A 240 32.24 -4.04 -5.72
C SER A 240 32.53 -3.01 -6.81
N LYS A 241 31.74 -2.96 -7.89
CA LYS A 241 31.90 -1.97 -8.97
C LYS A 241 31.74 -0.54 -8.47
N ILE A 242 30.74 -0.27 -7.61
CA ILE A 242 30.50 1.05 -7.03
C ILE A 242 31.63 1.46 -6.08
N CYS A 243 32.12 0.53 -5.25
CA CYS A 243 33.23 0.80 -4.34
C CYS A 243 34.52 1.16 -5.09
N MET A 244 34.79 0.51 -6.24
CA MET A 244 35.96 0.79 -7.06
C MET A 244 35.91 2.15 -7.78
N ARG A 245 34.71 2.70 -8.05
CA ARG A 245 34.57 3.89 -8.89
C ARG A 245 33.63 4.91 -8.29
N ALA A 246 34.21 6.02 -7.82
CA ALA A 246 33.47 7.16 -7.30
C ALA A 246 32.44 7.71 -8.32
N PRO A 247 31.20 8.05 -7.89
CA PRO A 247 30.20 8.69 -8.73
C PRO A 247 30.74 9.98 -9.35
N ARG A 248 30.61 10.10 -10.68
CA ARG A 248 31.11 11.27 -11.42
C ARG A 248 30.21 12.48 -11.20
N PHE A 249 30.80 13.67 -11.16
CA PHE A 249 30.09 14.95 -11.10
C PHE A 249 30.65 15.95 -12.13
N ARG A 250 29.86 16.96 -12.49
CA ARG A 250 30.27 17.99 -13.46
C ARG A 250 31.06 19.11 -12.79
N ARG A 251 32.00 19.71 -13.51
CA ARG A 251 32.73 20.92 -13.09
C ARG A 251 31.76 22.07 -12.80
N SER A 252 31.94 22.76 -11.68
CA SER A 252 31.25 24.03 -11.41
C SER A 252 31.82 25.12 -12.32
N LYS A 253 30.98 26.03 -12.82
CA LYS A 253 31.40 27.13 -13.70
C LYS A 253 32.54 27.96 -13.12
N SER A 254 32.53 28.17 -11.80
CA SER A 254 33.53 28.94 -11.05
C SER A 254 34.75 28.14 -10.59
N CYS A 255 34.78 26.81 -10.79
CA CYS A 255 35.90 26.00 -10.32
C CYS A 255 37.05 26.05 -11.34
N LEU A 256 38.21 26.55 -10.93
CA LEU A 256 39.41 26.56 -11.78
C LEU A 256 40.23 25.26 -11.69
N LYS A 257 40.16 24.56 -10.56
CA LYS A 257 40.98 23.37 -10.24
C LYS A 257 40.16 22.07 -10.19
N HIS A 258 39.38 21.79 -11.24
CA HIS A 258 38.47 20.65 -11.25
C HIS A 258 39.18 19.29 -11.14
N ASN A 259 40.37 19.16 -11.72
CA ASN A 259 41.16 17.93 -11.65
C ASN A 259 41.59 17.60 -10.21
N GLU A 260 41.95 18.62 -9.42
CA GLU A 260 42.24 18.46 -7.99
C GLU A 260 40.99 18.02 -7.22
N CYS A 261 39.84 18.67 -7.47
CA CYS A 261 38.56 18.28 -6.88
C CYS A 261 38.21 16.81 -7.18
N MET A 262 38.46 16.35 -8.40
CA MET A 262 38.22 14.95 -8.81
C MET A 262 39.18 13.96 -8.14
N LYS A 263 40.45 14.34 -7.93
CA LYS A 263 41.43 13.53 -7.21
C LYS A 263 41.03 13.38 -5.74
N THR A 264 40.75 14.50 -5.05
CA THR A 264 40.25 14.48 -3.67
C THR A 264 39.00 13.63 -3.55
N TRP A 265 38.02 13.83 -4.44
CA TRP A 265 36.78 13.08 -4.40
C TRP A 265 36.99 11.56 -4.50
N ARG A 266 37.83 11.10 -5.43
CA ARG A 266 38.14 9.67 -5.58
C ARG A 266 38.84 9.10 -4.35
N MET A 267 39.79 9.85 -3.78
CA MET A 267 40.51 9.45 -2.58
C MET A 267 39.56 9.32 -1.39
N CYS A 268 38.81 10.37 -1.06
CA CYS A 268 37.84 10.35 0.04
C CYS A 268 36.75 9.29 -0.17
N TRP A 269 36.25 9.12 -1.40
CA TRP A 269 35.32 8.04 -1.74
C TRP A 269 35.89 6.67 -1.39
N ALA A 270 37.11 6.36 -1.85
CA ALA A 270 37.76 5.08 -1.60
C ALA A 270 37.96 4.82 -0.10
N LEU A 271 38.33 5.84 0.68
CA LEU A 271 38.46 5.74 2.13
C LEU A 271 37.10 5.48 2.80
N THR A 272 36.07 6.23 2.41
CA THR A 272 34.71 6.11 2.97
C THR A 272 34.09 4.75 2.68
N VAL A 273 34.08 4.29 1.42
CA VAL A 273 33.34 3.07 1.05
C VAL A 273 34.01 1.77 1.52
N ASN A 274 35.32 1.80 1.77
CA ASN A 274 36.08 0.67 2.30
C ASN A 274 36.14 0.62 3.82
N ARG A 275 35.65 1.67 4.51
CA ARG A 275 35.56 1.67 5.97
C ARG A 275 34.73 0.48 6.46
N PRO A 276 35.17 -0.24 7.51
CA PRO A 276 34.35 -1.27 8.15
C PRO A 276 32.98 -0.70 8.54
N SER A 277 31.91 -1.44 8.25
CA SER A 277 30.54 -1.02 8.54
C SER A 277 29.74 -2.19 9.06
N LYS A 278 28.83 -1.91 9.99
CA LYS A 278 27.82 -2.86 10.47
C LYS A 278 26.77 -3.18 9.40
N VAL A 279 26.65 -2.32 8.39
CA VAL A 279 25.71 -2.49 7.28
C VAL A 279 26.29 -3.50 6.27
N PRO A 280 25.53 -4.57 5.93
CA PRO A 280 25.97 -5.58 4.98
C PRO A 280 26.45 -4.95 3.66
N ARG A 281 27.49 -5.53 3.05
CA ARG A 281 28.05 -5.01 1.78
C ARG A 281 27.02 -4.93 0.65
N VAL A 282 26.01 -5.81 0.67
CA VAL A 282 24.93 -5.85 -0.30
C VAL A 282 23.82 -4.81 -0.06
N ASP A 283 23.77 -4.17 1.13
CA ASP A 283 22.83 -3.08 1.41
C ASP A 283 23.33 -1.75 0.83
N LEU A 284 23.34 -1.68 -0.50
CA LEU A 284 23.87 -0.53 -1.22
C LEU A 284 23.11 0.76 -0.93
N LEU A 285 21.80 0.68 -0.72
CA LEU A 285 20.99 1.86 -0.45
C LEU A 285 21.39 2.52 0.87
N GLN A 286 21.55 1.73 1.92
CA GLN A 286 21.97 2.23 3.22
C GLN A 286 23.45 2.64 3.21
N ARG A 287 24.36 1.85 2.61
CA ARG A 287 25.78 2.22 2.52
C ARG A 287 26.02 3.52 1.75
N LEU A 288 25.27 3.77 0.67
CA LEU A 288 25.36 5.03 -0.06
C LEU A 288 24.79 6.21 0.72
N LYS A 289 23.74 5.98 1.51
CA LYS A 289 23.19 6.99 2.43
C LYS A 289 24.23 7.36 3.50
N ASP A 290 24.89 6.38 4.09
CA ASP A 290 25.91 6.58 5.11
C ASP A 290 27.14 7.27 4.51
N ALA A 291 27.64 6.79 3.36
CA ALA A 291 28.75 7.41 2.65
C ALA A 291 28.45 8.88 2.27
N HIS A 292 27.24 9.19 1.80
CA HIS A 292 26.83 10.57 1.55
C HIS A 292 26.90 11.42 2.83
N GLY A 293 26.40 10.91 3.96
CA GLY A 293 26.43 11.60 5.25
C GLY A 293 27.84 11.84 5.77
N GLU A 294 28.74 10.86 5.61
CA GLU A 294 30.14 10.97 6.00
C GLU A 294 30.90 11.96 5.11
N LEU A 295 30.79 11.83 3.78
CA LEU A 295 31.47 12.71 2.82
C LEU A 295 31.00 14.17 2.93
N ALA A 296 29.73 14.39 3.32
CA ALA A 296 29.21 15.74 3.55
C ALA A 296 29.85 16.43 4.76
N LYS A 297 30.35 15.65 5.74
CA LYS A 297 31.00 16.13 6.97
C LYS A 297 32.53 16.06 6.90
N ASP A 298 33.09 15.53 5.81
CA ASP A 298 34.52 15.32 5.67
C ASP A 298 35.26 16.68 5.52
N PRO A 299 36.19 17.01 6.45
CA PRO A 299 36.89 18.29 6.43
C PRO A 299 37.85 18.42 5.25
N VAL A 300 38.43 17.32 4.76
CA VAL A 300 39.34 17.33 3.59
C VAL A 300 38.55 17.74 2.36
N ILE A 301 37.35 17.19 2.18
CA ILE A 301 36.44 17.60 1.09
C ILE A 301 36.07 19.08 1.23
N ALA A 302 35.74 19.54 2.43
CA ALA A 302 35.35 20.92 2.67
C ALA A 302 36.48 21.92 2.37
N GLN A 303 37.72 21.57 2.67
CA GLN A 303 38.90 22.43 2.50
C GLN A 303 39.46 22.40 1.07
N THR A 304 39.47 21.23 0.41
CA THR A 304 40.18 21.05 -0.87
C THR A 304 39.29 21.16 -2.10
N MET A 305 37.98 20.92 -1.97
CA MET A 305 37.07 20.99 -3.11
C MET A 305 36.36 22.33 -3.17
N HIS A 306 36.31 22.92 -4.37
CA HIS A 306 35.44 24.08 -4.63
C HIS A 306 33.98 23.73 -4.28
N GLU A 307 33.27 24.64 -3.60
CA GLU A 307 31.94 24.41 -3.03
C GLU A 307 30.93 23.82 -4.05
N GLY A 308 30.85 24.41 -5.25
CA GLY A 308 29.98 23.90 -6.33
C GLY A 308 30.33 22.49 -6.80
N CYS A 309 31.62 22.11 -6.80
CA CYS A 309 32.07 20.76 -7.12
C CYS A 309 31.71 19.77 -6.00
N ARG A 310 31.88 20.18 -4.73
CA ARG A 310 31.43 19.40 -3.56
C ARG A 310 29.93 19.12 -3.60
N LYS A 311 29.10 20.16 -3.81
CA LYS A 311 27.65 20.02 -3.98
C LYS A 311 27.29 19.06 -5.13
N GLY A 312 27.98 19.19 -6.26
CA GLY A 312 27.82 18.29 -7.42
C GLY A 312 28.17 16.84 -7.12
N ALA A 313 29.26 16.60 -6.37
CA ALA A 313 29.71 15.28 -5.95
C ALA A 313 28.72 14.60 -4.98
N LEU A 314 28.26 15.32 -3.95
CA LEU A 314 27.24 14.78 -3.04
C LEU A 314 25.93 14.45 -3.78
N LYS A 315 25.50 15.35 -4.68
CA LYS A 315 24.33 15.12 -5.54
C LYS A 315 24.50 13.89 -6.44
N SER A 316 25.72 13.57 -6.90
CA SER A 316 25.96 12.37 -7.73
C SER A 316 25.84 11.08 -6.92
N VAL A 317 26.23 11.07 -5.63
CA VAL A 317 25.97 9.93 -4.73
C VAL A 317 24.47 9.73 -4.53
N ALA A 318 23.74 10.81 -4.21
CA ALA A 318 22.28 10.74 -4.04
C ALA A 318 21.56 10.26 -5.32
N ARG A 319 22.00 10.73 -6.50
CA ARG A 319 21.50 10.25 -7.79
C ARG A 319 21.81 8.77 -8.03
N THR A 320 23.02 8.33 -7.69
CA THR A 320 23.41 6.91 -7.80
C THR A 320 22.51 6.05 -6.91
N ARG A 321 22.26 6.46 -5.67
CA ARG A 321 21.32 5.77 -4.78
C ARG A 321 19.90 5.69 -5.34
N ALA A 322 19.38 6.80 -5.86
CA ALA A 322 18.05 6.84 -6.48
C ALA A 322 17.97 5.93 -7.73
N MET A 323 19.02 5.95 -8.56
CA MET A 323 19.13 5.06 -9.72
C MET A 323 19.08 3.59 -9.29
N ILE A 324 19.84 3.19 -8.28
CA ILE A 324 19.83 1.81 -7.78
C ILE A 324 18.46 1.42 -7.23
N SER A 325 17.83 2.32 -6.48
CA SER A 325 16.47 2.10 -5.98
C SER A 325 15.49 1.85 -7.12
N ASN A 326 15.55 2.65 -8.19
CA ASN A 326 14.64 2.53 -9.32
C ASN A 326 14.91 1.28 -10.19
N HIS A 327 16.17 0.84 -10.25
CA HIS A 327 16.60 -0.34 -11.03
C HIS A 327 16.81 -1.58 -10.16
N LEU A 328 16.27 -1.57 -8.94
CA LEU A 328 16.49 -2.66 -7.99
C LEU A 328 15.92 -3.98 -8.52
N HIS A 329 14.82 -3.89 -9.27
CA HIS A 329 14.14 -5.01 -9.88
C HIS A 329 15.04 -5.88 -10.77
N HIS A 330 15.93 -5.27 -11.56
CA HIS A 330 16.86 -5.99 -12.42
C HIS A 330 17.82 -6.92 -11.68
N HIS A 331 18.07 -6.69 -10.39
CA HIS A 331 18.93 -7.58 -9.63
C HIS A 331 18.23 -8.89 -9.25
N PHE A 332 16.89 -8.92 -9.25
CA PHE A 332 16.08 -10.06 -8.85
C PHE A 332 15.28 -10.64 -10.03
N ASP A 333 15.63 -10.29 -11.26
CA ASP A 333 15.17 -10.96 -12.47
C ASP A 333 15.99 -12.26 -12.64
N LEU A 334 15.28 -13.36 -12.95
CA LEU A 334 15.89 -14.66 -13.28
C LEU A 334 15.96 -14.83 -14.79
#